data_AF-B2TJV0-F1
#
_entry.id   AF-B2TJV0-F1
#
_cell.length_a   1.000
_cell.length_b   1.000
_cell.length_c   1.000
_cell.angle_alpha   90.00
_cell.angle_beta   90.00
_cell.angle_gamma   90.00
#
_symmetry.space_group_name_H-M   'P 1'
#
loop_
_entity.id
_entity.type
_entity.pdbx_description
1 polymer ?
#
loop_
_entity_poly.entity_id
_entity_poly.type
_entity_poly.pdbx_seq_one_letter_code
_entity_poly.pdbx_strand_id
1 'polypeptide(L)'
;MNEILNSNIFRKYTLDYLGKYHFYEEDELVRLKKDGEYILDNLKKSNRFDYDKATYTFTKFGNISEGRTEKDVVVEIEKENIDVNISGKTTHLDLIYKMEVKKLEDHYRIATRISEKADSVSSLLYINLRDGEDFIRALEEIKKYQENLSN
;
A
#
# COMPACT_ATOMS: atom_id res chain seq x y z
N MET A 1 34.71 0.15 6.61
CA MET A 1 33.51 1.02 6.57
C MET A 1 32.45 0.25 7.33
N ASN A 2 32.19 0.65 8.58
CA ASN A 2 31.35 -0.13 9.49
C ASN A 2 29.90 0.01 9.06
N GLU A 3 29.30 -1.07 8.62
CA GLU A 3 27.85 -1.22 8.60
C GLU A 3 27.39 -1.13 10.07
N ILE A 4 26.78 -0.01 10.43
CA ILE A 4 26.00 0.08 11.65
C ILE A 4 24.80 -0.84 11.40
N LEU A 5 24.87 -2.07 11.92
CA LEU A 5 23.71 -2.92 12.07
C LEU A 5 22.71 -2.14 12.93
N ASN A 6 21.71 -1.52 12.31
CA ASN A 6 20.58 -0.91 12.99
C ASN A 6 19.82 -2.03 13.74
N SER A 7 20.18 -2.25 15.00
CA SER A 7 19.57 -3.26 15.86
C SER A 7 18.19 -2.86 16.41
N ASN A 8 17.55 -1.84 15.82
CA ASN A 8 16.23 -1.34 16.23
C ASN A 8 15.07 -2.00 15.49
N ILE A 9 15.35 -2.86 14.50
CA ILE A 9 14.33 -3.67 13.83
C ILE A 9 13.70 -4.60 14.86
N PHE A 10 12.45 -4.31 15.22
CA PHE A 10 11.64 -5.09 16.15
C PHE A 10 11.06 -6.33 15.49
N ARG A 11 10.63 -6.19 14.24
CA ARG A 11 10.01 -7.24 13.45
C ARG A 11 10.31 -7.08 11.97
N LYS A 12 10.41 -8.20 11.27
CA LYS A 12 10.60 -8.28 9.83
C LYS A 12 9.66 -9.32 9.25
N TYR A 13 8.93 -8.95 8.20
CA TYR A 13 7.94 -9.79 7.53
C TYR A 13 8.17 -9.75 6.02
N THR A 14 7.65 -10.76 5.33
CA THR A 14 7.53 -10.77 3.87
C THR A 14 6.06 -10.84 3.53
N LEU A 15 5.52 -9.76 2.96
CA LEU A 15 4.16 -9.76 2.42
C LEU A 15 4.14 -10.54 1.12
N ASP A 16 3.12 -11.37 0.93
CA ASP A 16 2.88 -12.05 -0.34
C ASP A 16 2.55 -11.03 -1.43
N TYR A 17 1.80 -9.97 -1.07
CA TYR A 17 1.45 -8.88 -1.98
C TYR A 17 1.36 -7.53 -1.28
N LEU A 18 1.81 -6.48 -1.99
CA LEU A 18 1.47 -5.09 -1.71
C LEU A 18 0.79 -4.49 -2.94
N GLY A 19 -0.51 -4.20 -2.82
CA GLY A 19 -1.27 -3.46 -3.82
C GLY A 19 -1.31 -1.98 -3.49
N LYS A 20 -0.98 -1.13 -4.47
CA LYS A 20 -1.10 0.34 -4.40
C LYS A 20 -2.08 0.81 -5.45
N TYR A 21 -3.01 1.67 -5.06
CA TYR A 21 -4.10 2.12 -5.92
C TYR A 21 -4.21 3.64 -5.90
N HIS A 22 -4.05 4.24 -7.09
CA HIS A 22 -4.41 5.62 -7.35
C HIS A 22 -5.77 5.69 -8.01
N PHE A 23 -6.48 6.79 -7.80
CA PHE A 23 -7.79 7.02 -8.39
C PHE A 23 -7.79 8.32 -9.16
N TYR A 24 -8.47 8.31 -10.29
CA TYR A 24 -8.53 9.45 -11.21
C TYR A 24 -9.95 9.59 -11.75
N GLU A 25 -10.41 10.83 -11.89
CA GLU A 25 -11.45 11.12 -12.88
C GLU A 25 -10.87 11.01 -14.30
N GLU A 26 -11.73 10.89 -15.32
CA GLU A 26 -11.26 10.68 -16.71
C GLU A 26 -10.35 11.81 -17.20
N ASP A 27 -10.72 13.07 -16.91
CA ASP A 27 -9.96 14.26 -17.29
C ASP A 27 -8.64 14.36 -16.52
N GLU A 28 -8.62 13.95 -15.26
CA GLU A 28 -7.39 13.86 -14.46
C GLU A 28 -6.42 12.81 -15.01
N LEU A 29 -6.92 11.64 -15.40
CA LEU A 29 -6.08 10.60 -16.00
C LEU A 29 -5.40 11.12 -17.27
N VAL A 30 -6.19 11.73 -18.17
CA VAL A 30 -5.69 12.31 -19.43
C VAL A 30 -4.67 13.41 -19.19
N ARG A 31 -4.91 14.28 -18.19
CA ARG A 31 -4.00 15.39 -17.87
C ARG A 31 -2.71 14.94 -17.19
N LEU A 32 -2.79 13.97 -16.28
CA LEU A 32 -1.68 13.60 -15.39
C LEU A 32 -0.82 12.45 -15.93
N LYS A 33 -1.36 11.57 -16.78
CA LYS A 33 -0.62 10.45 -17.36
C LYS A 33 -0.19 10.76 -18.78
N LYS A 34 1.08 10.51 -19.07
CA LYS A 34 1.69 10.71 -20.39
C LYS A 34 0.87 10.07 -21.53
N ASP A 35 0.39 8.86 -21.30
CA ASP A 35 -0.40 8.08 -22.26
C ASP A 35 -1.88 8.00 -21.85
N GLY A 36 -2.39 9.03 -21.14
CA GLY A 36 -3.70 9.03 -20.51
C GLY A 36 -4.87 8.82 -21.48
N GLU A 37 -4.85 9.47 -22.65
CA GLU A 37 -5.87 9.26 -23.70
C GLU A 37 -5.86 7.80 -24.20
N TYR A 38 -4.68 7.26 -24.47
CA TYR A 38 -4.53 5.87 -24.93
C TYR A 38 -5.02 4.87 -23.88
N ILE A 39 -4.69 5.10 -22.60
CA ILE A 39 -5.18 4.27 -21.50
C ILE A 39 -6.71 4.33 -21.42
N LEU A 40 -7.30 5.54 -21.45
CA LEU A 40 -8.73 5.74 -21.34
C LEU A 40 -9.50 5.06 -22.50
N ASP A 41 -9.03 5.23 -23.74
CA ASP A 41 -9.66 4.65 -24.92
C ASP A 41 -9.67 3.12 -24.90
N ASN A 42 -8.60 2.50 -24.41
CA ASN A 42 -8.55 1.04 -24.25
C ASN A 42 -9.42 0.59 -23.07
N LEU A 43 -9.38 1.32 -21.95
CA LEU A 43 -10.18 1.02 -20.77
C LEU A 43 -11.69 1.03 -21.10
N LYS A 44 -12.16 2.00 -21.89
CA LYS A 44 -13.57 2.07 -22.36
C LYS A 44 -13.99 0.90 -23.24
N LYS A 45 -13.04 0.23 -23.92
CA LYS A 45 -13.32 -0.93 -24.78
C LYS A 45 -13.40 -2.24 -24.00
N SER A 46 -12.62 -2.38 -22.93
CA SER A 46 -12.43 -3.66 -22.24
C SER A 46 -12.81 -3.66 -20.76
N ASN A 47 -13.19 -2.52 -20.15
CA ASN A 47 -13.42 -2.28 -18.72
C ASN A 47 -12.21 -2.53 -17.79
N ARG A 48 -11.21 -3.27 -18.26
CA ARG A 48 -9.91 -3.49 -17.63
C ARG A 48 -8.82 -3.39 -18.68
N PHE A 49 -7.78 -2.65 -18.39
CA PHE A 49 -6.65 -2.49 -19.29
C PHE A 49 -5.34 -2.58 -18.54
N ASP A 50 -4.48 -3.53 -18.91
CA ASP A 50 -3.16 -3.68 -18.32
C ASP A 50 -2.14 -2.92 -19.18
N TYR A 51 -1.46 -1.94 -18.60
CA TYR A 51 -0.51 -1.07 -19.30
C TYR A 51 0.58 -0.58 -18.35
N ASP A 52 1.83 -0.54 -18.83
CA ASP A 52 3.01 -0.08 -18.06
C ASP A 52 3.10 -0.66 -16.63
N LYS A 53 2.92 -1.98 -16.48
CA LYS A 53 2.94 -2.69 -15.19
C LYS A 53 1.87 -2.24 -14.19
N ALA A 54 0.86 -1.51 -14.64
CA ALA A 54 -0.35 -1.22 -13.89
C ALA A 54 -1.56 -1.87 -14.54
N THR A 55 -2.58 -2.10 -13.72
CA THR A 55 -3.92 -2.48 -14.16
C THR A 55 -4.85 -1.30 -13.95
N TYR A 56 -5.50 -0.87 -15.02
CA TYR A 56 -6.53 0.16 -14.99
C TYR A 56 -7.92 -0.48 -15.00
N THR A 57 -8.82 -0.04 -14.15
CA THR A 57 -10.22 -0.49 -14.10
C THR A 57 -11.16 0.65 -13.74
N PHE A 58 -12.38 0.65 -14.30
CA PHE A 58 -13.44 1.49 -13.73
C PHE A 58 -13.88 0.93 -12.37
N THR A 59 -13.99 1.79 -11.38
CA THR A 59 -14.59 1.41 -10.10
C THR A 59 -16.11 1.40 -10.21
N LYS A 60 -16.78 0.85 -9.20
CA LYS A 60 -18.24 0.90 -9.08
C LYS A 60 -18.82 2.33 -9.01
N PHE A 61 -17.98 3.33 -8.74
CA PHE A 61 -18.37 4.73 -8.65
C PHE A 61 -18.14 5.50 -9.96
N GLY A 62 -17.64 4.84 -11.01
CA GLY A 62 -17.42 5.44 -12.32
C GLY A 62 -16.03 6.06 -12.53
N ASN A 63 -15.28 6.33 -11.46
CA ASN A 63 -13.90 6.79 -11.58
C ASN A 63 -12.93 5.65 -11.93
N ILE A 64 -11.68 5.99 -12.26
CA ILE A 64 -10.67 5.05 -12.74
C ILE A 64 -9.72 4.72 -11.61
N SER A 65 -9.42 3.43 -11.41
CA SER A 65 -8.37 2.97 -10.51
C SER A 65 -7.15 2.52 -11.31
N GLU A 66 -5.97 3.03 -10.97
CA GLU A 66 -4.67 2.48 -11.37
C GLU A 66 -4.13 1.64 -10.22
N GLY A 67 -4.10 0.31 -10.41
CA GLY A 67 -3.54 -0.63 -9.45
C GLY A 67 -2.15 -1.11 -9.86
N ARG A 68 -1.19 -1.07 -8.94
CA ARG A 68 0.12 -1.72 -9.07
C ARG A 68 0.29 -2.72 -7.94
N THR A 69 0.75 -3.93 -8.25
CA THR A 69 0.96 -4.99 -7.26
C THR A 69 2.39 -5.47 -7.28
N GLU A 70 3.02 -5.42 -6.12
CA GLU A 70 4.35 -5.95 -5.85
C GLU A 70 4.21 -7.26 -5.06
N LYS A 71 5.11 -8.22 -5.28
CA LYS A 71 5.14 -9.51 -4.57
C LYS A 71 6.40 -9.61 -3.71
N ASP A 72 6.38 -10.51 -2.74
CA ASP A 72 7.52 -10.84 -1.87
C ASP A 72 8.12 -9.57 -1.22
N VAL A 73 7.23 -8.71 -0.71
CA VAL A 73 7.59 -7.37 -0.24
C VAL A 73 8.07 -7.45 1.20
N VAL A 74 9.33 -7.06 1.42
CA VAL A 74 9.92 -7.03 2.76
C VAL A 74 9.40 -5.82 3.53
N VAL A 75 8.89 -6.04 4.73
CA VAL A 75 8.48 -4.99 5.67
C VAL A 75 9.27 -5.12 6.95
N GLU A 76 9.97 -4.07 7.34
CA GLU A 76 10.71 -3.98 8.59
C GLU A 76 10.07 -2.91 9.45
N ILE A 77 9.79 -3.28 10.70
CA ILE A 77 9.18 -2.42 11.70
C ILE A 77 10.21 -2.20 12.80
N GLU A 78 10.50 -0.94 13.09
CA GLU A 78 11.34 -0.53 14.20
C GLU A 78 10.48 -0.24 15.44
N LYS A 79 11.05 -0.40 16.64
CA LYS A 79 10.35 0.02 17.87
C LYS A 79 10.16 1.53 17.87
N GLU A 80 9.03 1.98 18.41
CA GLU A 80 8.75 3.41 18.66
C GLU A 80 8.95 4.29 17.42
N ASN A 81 8.62 3.74 16.24
CA ASN A 81 8.68 4.44 14.97
C ASN A 81 7.27 4.50 14.37
N ILE A 82 6.87 5.67 13.88
CA ILE A 82 5.58 5.87 13.19
C ILE A 82 5.60 5.34 11.75
N ASP A 83 6.79 5.14 11.19
CA ASP A 83 7.02 4.70 9.82
C ASP A 83 7.49 3.24 9.81
N VAL A 84 7.28 2.60 8.67
CA VAL A 84 7.83 1.27 8.36
C VAL A 84 8.84 1.38 7.23
N ASN A 85 9.77 0.45 7.16
CA ASN A 85 10.59 0.28 5.97
C ASN A 85 9.96 -0.77 5.07
N ILE A 86 9.61 -0.40 3.85
CA ILE A 86 9.07 -1.30 2.82
C ILE A 86 10.10 -1.40 1.71
N SER A 87 10.69 -2.57 1.53
CA SER A 87 11.71 -2.87 0.50
C SER A 87 12.86 -1.85 0.46
N GLY A 88 13.36 -1.43 1.62
CA GLY A 88 14.44 -0.46 1.76
C GLY A 88 14.00 1.01 1.81
N LYS A 89 12.69 1.29 1.69
CA LYS A 89 12.15 2.66 1.66
C LYS A 89 11.31 2.95 2.91
N THR A 90 11.68 3.99 3.66
CA THR A 90 10.83 4.56 4.71
C THR A 90 9.49 4.99 4.14
N THR A 91 8.43 4.43 4.69
CA THR A 91 7.06 4.56 4.20
C THR A 91 6.14 4.81 5.39
N HIS A 92 5.39 5.91 5.33
CA HIS A 92 4.38 6.22 6.32
C HIS A 92 3.07 5.51 5.97
N LEU A 93 2.66 4.55 6.79
CA LEU A 93 1.33 3.97 6.74
C LEU A 93 0.42 4.80 7.64
N ASP A 94 -0.63 5.40 7.09
CA ASP A 94 -1.60 6.19 7.87
C ASP A 94 -2.63 5.26 8.53
N LEU A 95 -2.21 4.64 9.63
CA LEU A 95 -2.95 3.60 10.34
C LEU A 95 -4.04 4.19 11.26
N ILE A 96 -3.89 5.45 11.68
CA ILE A 96 -4.95 6.19 12.38
C ILE A 96 -6.13 6.39 11.44
N TYR A 97 -5.88 6.91 10.24
CA TYR A 97 -6.94 7.18 9.28
C TYR A 97 -7.59 5.89 8.78
N LYS A 98 -6.78 4.87 8.44
CA LYS A 98 -7.32 3.60 7.94
C LYS A 98 -6.43 2.40 8.28
N MET A 99 -7.01 1.45 9.00
CA MET A 99 -6.47 0.11 9.18
C MET A 99 -7.63 -0.89 9.29
N GLU A 100 -8.06 -1.43 8.15
CA GLU A 100 -9.12 -2.44 8.09
C GLU A 100 -8.51 -3.82 7.83
N VAL A 101 -8.67 -4.73 8.79
CA VAL A 101 -8.17 -6.11 8.67
C VAL A 101 -9.30 -7.03 8.23
N LYS A 102 -9.04 -7.86 7.21
CA LYS A 102 -9.92 -8.93 6.77
C LYS A 102 -9.14 -10.23 6.66
N LYS A 103 -9.58 -11.27 7.37
CA LYS A 103 -9.10 -12.63 7.17
C LYS A 103 -9.75 -13.21 5.90
N LEU A 104 -8.91 -13.65 4.96
CA LEU A 104 -9.28 -14.37 3.76
C LEU A 104 -8.96 -15.87 3.94
N GLU A 105 -9.17 -16.66 2.89
CA GLU A 105 -8.93 -18.12 2.94
C GLU A 105 -7.45 -18.46 3.20
N ASP A 106 -6.54 -17.69 2.63
CA ASP A 106 -5.09 -17.95 2.59
C ASP A 106 -4.22 -16.80 3.11
N HIS A 107 -4.81 -15.62 3.36
CA HIS A 107 -4.10 -14.43 3.81
C HIS A 107 -4.91 -13.61 4.83
N TYR A 108 -4.22 -12.76 5.57
CA TYR A 108 -4.82 -11.54 6.10
C TYR A 108 -4.60 -10.40 5.10
N ARG A 109 -5.67 -9.67 4.80
CA ARG A 109 -5.62 -8.44 4.02
C ARG A 109 -5.81 -7.25 4.94
N ILE A 110 -4.84 -6.34 4.95
CA ILE A 110 -4.90 -5.08 5.68
C ILE A 110 -5.06 -3.95 4.65
N ALA A 111 -6.19 -3.23 4.70
CA ALA A 111 -6.39 -2.03 3.90
C ALA A 111 -6.00 -0.80 4.72
N THR A 112 -5.11 0.01 4.16
CA THR A 112 -4.59 1.24 4.78
C THR A 112 -4.29 2.30 3.70
N ARG A 113 -3.67 3.42 4.09
CA ARG A 113 -3.14 4.42 3.17
C ARG A 113 -1.64 4.58 3.36
N ILE A 114 -0.94 4.86 2.26
CA ILE A 114 0.45 5.29 2.28
C ILE A 114 0.45 6.79 2.01
N SER A 115 1.11 7.56 2.88
CA SER A 115 1.30 9.00 2.64
C SER A 115 2.51 9.20 1.72
N GLU A 116 2.27 9.76 0.54
CA GLU A 116 3.30 10.19 -0.39
C GLU A 116 3.40 11.73 -0.42
N LYS A 117 4.51 12.27 -0.94
CA LYS A 117 4.83 13.71 -0.85
C LYS A 117 3.76 14.65 -1.43
N ALA A 118 2.92 14.16 -2.34
CA ALA A 118 1.92 14.97 -3.03
C ALA A 118 0.50 14.37 -2.98
N ASP A 119 0.33 13.15 -2.46
CA ASP A 119 -0.94 12.44 -2.45
C ASP A 119 -0.95 11.30 -1.41
N SER A 120 -2.11 10.76 -1.11
CA SER A 120 -2.27 9.54 -0.32
C SER A 120 -2.69 8.38 -1.23
N VAL A 121 -2.00 7.25 -1.11
CA VAL A 121 -2.25 6.08 -1.95
C VAL A 121 -3.00 5.03 -1.15
N SER A 122 -4.13 4.57 -1.67
CA SER A 122 -4.84 3.45 -1.06
C SER A 122 -4.00 2.18 -1.21
N SER A 123 -3.78 1.47 -0.11
CA SER A 123 -2.86 0.34 -0.08
C SER A 123 -3.49 -0.90 0.54
N LEU A 124 -3.20 -2.06 -0.05
CA LEU A 124 -3.63 -3.37 0.44
C LEU A 124 -2.38 -4.22 0.70
N LEU A 125 -2.17 -4.57 1.96
CA LEU A 125 -1.09 -5.45 2.39
C LEU A 125 -1.67 -6.85 2.56
N TYR A 126 -1.07 -7.84 1.93
CA TYR A 126 -1.45 -9.24 2.06
C TYR A 126 -0.31 -10.02 2.71
N ILE A 127 -0.60 -10.62 3.86
CA ILE A 127 0.34 -11.44 4.61
C ILE A 127 -0.27 -12.82 4.81
N ASN A 128 0.54 -13.87 4.66
CA ASN A 128 0.14 -15.24 4.90
C ASN A 128 -0.45 -15.43 6.31
N LEU A 129 -1.30 -16.44 6.47
CA LEU A 129 -1.97 -16.70 7.76
C LEU A 129 -1.02 -17.03 8.92
N ARG A 130 0.17 -17.59 8.62
CA ARG A 130 1.14 -18.01 9.64
C ARG A 130 1.73 -16.81 10.37
N ASP A 131 2.06 -15.75 9.63
CA ASP A 131 2.70 -14.55 10.19
C ASP A 131 1.69 -13.42 10.46
N GLY A 132 0.48 -13.52 9.92
CA GLY A 132 -0.48 -12.42 9.86
C GLY A 132 -0.93 -11.89 11.22
N GLU A 133 -1.22 -12.75 12.20
CA GLU A 133 -1.62 -12.30 13.54
C GLU A 133 -0.52 -11.50 14.24
N ASP A 134 0.75 -11.87 14.05
CA ASP A 134 1.87 -11.11 14.63
C ASP A 134 2.10 -9.80 13.89
N PHE A 135 2.00 -9.82 12.56
CA PHE A 135 2.09 -8.62 11.74
C PHE A 135 1.01 -7.59 12.10
N ILE A 136 -0.24 -8.03 12.29
CA ILE A 136 -1.34 -7.15 12.69
C ILE A 136 -1.05 -6.50 14.04
N ARG A 137 -0.60 -7.26 15.05
CA ARG A 137 -0.22 -6.69 16.35
C ARG A 137 0.91 -5.66 16.23
N ALA A 138 1.91 -5.93 15.40
CA ALA A 138 2.99 -4.98 15.16
C ALA A 138 2.47 -3.68 14.53
N LEU A 139 1.53 -3.75 13.57
CA LEU A 139 0.87 -2.57 13.01
C LEU A 139 0.01 -1.83 14.06
N GLU A 140 -0.68 -2.55 14.95
CA GLU A 140 -1.43 -1.93 16.05
C GLU A 140 -0.53 -1.16 17.03
N GLU A 141 0.69 -1.65 17.28
CA GLU A 141 1.69 -0.92 18.08
C GLU A 141 2.11 0.39 17.40
N ILE A 142 2.37 0.36 16.09
CA ILE A 142 2.67 1.57 15.30
C ILE A 142 1.48 2.53 15.38
N LYS A 143 0.26 2.04 15.15
CA LYS A 143 -0.95 2.87 15.22
C LYS A 143 -1.09 3.57 16.56
N LYS A 144 -0.94 2.85 17.68
CA LYS A 144 -0.96 3.43 19.03
C LYS A 144 0.11 4.51 19.20
N TYR A 145 1.30 4.29 18.64
CA TYR A 145 2.37 5.27 18.68
C TYR A 145 2.04 6.54 17.89
N GLN A 146 1.44 6.39 16.70
CA GLN A 146 0.92 7.51 15.91
C GLN A 146 -0.17 8.28 16.68
N GLU A 147 -1.10 7.58 17.33
CA GLU A 147 -2.18 8.19 18.14
C GLU A 147 -1.62 9.00 19.31
N ASN A 148 -0.58 8.49 19.99
CA ASN A 148 0.06 9.18 21.11
C ASN A 148 0.78 10.47 20.71
N LEU A 149 1.30 10.56 19.48
CA LEU A 149 1.96 11.77 18.97
C LEU A 149 0.97 12.82 18.43
N SER A 150 -0.26 12.40 18.14
CA SER A 150 -1.32 13.27 17.61
C SER A 150 -2.14 13.96 18.71
N ASN A 151 -1.94 13.58 19.97
CA ASN A 151 -2.58 14.12 21.17
C ASN A 151 -1.61 14.98 21.98
#